data_AF-A0A0S8KL16-F1
#
_entry.id   AF-A0A0S8KL16-F1
#
_cell.length_a   1.000
_cell.length_b   1.000
_cell.length_c   1.000
_cell.angle_alpha   90.00
_cell.angle_beta   90.00
_cell.angle_gamma   90.00
#
_symmetry.space_group_name_H-M   'P 1'
#
loop_
_entity.id
_entity.type
_entity.pdbx_description
1 polymer ?
#
loop_
_entity_poly.entity_id
_entity_poly.type
_entity_poly.pdbx_seq_one_letter_code
_entity_poly.pdbx_strand_id
1 'polypeptide(L)'
;MMESSETRMTLDLLDRSLLSTFRFNWRTAILLLIVVALIFTRLWDLGNRSYSHDESTHAWEAWKLVTGQRYVHDPVYHGPFLYHLTAFVYFLL
;
A
#
# COMPACT_ATOMS: atom_id res chain seq x y z
N MET A 1 33.77 43.31 -3.36
CA MET A 1 33.24 43.31 -1.98
C MET A 1 31.82 42.76 -2.08
N MET A 2 31.63 41.46 -2.27
CA MET A 2 31.94 40.35 -1.35
C MET A 2 31.12 40.50 -0.07
N GLU A 3 29.88 39.98 -0.09
CA GLU A 3 29.41 39.08 0.96
C GLU A 3 28.20 38.28 0.47
N SER A 4 28.35 36.97 0.63
CA SER A 4 27.44 35.89 0.30
C SER A 4 26.17 35.98 1.15
N SER A 5 25.04 36.32 0.54
CA SER A 5 23.73 36.13 1.18
C SER A 5 23.33 34.66 1.04
N GLU A 6 23.71 33.93 2.09
CA GLU A 6 23.30 32.61 2.54
C GLU A 6 22.24 31.88 1.69
N THR A 7 22.66 30.76 1.12
CA THR A 7 21.82 29.67 0.67
C THR A 7 20.82 29.28 1.77
N ARG A 8 19.56 29.72 1.68
CA ARG A 8 18.46 29.18 2.48
C ARG A 8 18.18 27.74 2.06
N MET A 9 19.00 26.81 2.55
CA MET A 9 18.63 25.41 2.65
C MET A 9 17.63 25.26 3.79
N THR A 10 16.33 25.37 3.51
CA THR A 10 15.30 24.81 4.41
C THR A 10 14.87 23.46 3.85
N LEU A 11 15.83 22.52 3.84
CA LEU A 11 15.56 21.09 3.81
C LEU A 11 15.03 20.73 5.19
N ASP A 12 13.72 20.61 5.36
CA ASP A 12 13.15 20.10 6.63
C ASP A 12 11.75 19.49 6.47
N LEU A 13 11.47 18.89 5.31
CA LEU A 13 10.25 18.08 5.11
C LEU A 13 10.48 16.60 5.43
N LEU A 14 11.70 16.09 5.17
CA LEU A 14 12.10 14.69 5.41
C LEU A 14 12.74 14.50 6.80
N ASP A 15 13.35 15.54 7.36
CA ASP A 15 13.98 15.51 8.70
C ASP A 15 12.98 15.74 9.84
N ARG A 16 11.73 16.06 9.50
CA ARG A 16 10.66 16.22 10.48
C ARG A 16 10.23 14.85 11.01
N SER A 17 10.71 14.51 12.21
CA SER A 17 10.24 13.35 12.96
C SER A 17 8.71 13.42 13.14
N LEU A 18 7.98 12.63 12.35
CA LEU A 18 6.52 12.52 12.43
C LEU A 18 6.07 12.09 13.84
N LEU A 19 6.92 11.35 14.54
CA LEU A 19 6.70 10.87 15.91
C LEU A 19 6.80 11.99 16.95
N SER A 20 7.61 13.03 16.71
CA SER A 20 7.75 14.18 17.64
C SER A 20 6.46 15.00 17.76
N THR A 21 5.60 14.97 16.74
CA THR A 21 4.32 15.72 16.72
C THR A 21 3.16 14.91 17.30
N PHE A 22 3.37 13.63 17.64
CA PHE A 22 2.31 12.73 18.06
C PHE A 22 1.88 12.97 19.52
N ARG A 23 0.88 13.82 19.71
CA ARG A 23 0.22 14.01 21.02
C ARG A 23 -0.84 12.93 21.23
N PHE A 24 -0.51 11.94 22.04
CA PHE A 24 -1.44 10.88 22.41
C PHE A 24 -2.54 11.45 23.33
N ASN A 25 -3.79 11.40 22.86
CA ASN A 25 -4.97 11.81 23.61
C ASN A 25 -6.06 10.73 23.45
N TRP A 26 -7.14 10.83 24.24
CA TRP A 26 -8.21 9.83 24.22
C TRP A 26 -8.90 9.69 22.85
N ARG A 27 -8.97 10.76 22.04
CA ARG A 27 -9.51 10.70 20.67
C ARG A 27 -8.58 9.89 19.77
N THR A 28 -7.28 10.10 19.87
CA THR A 28 -6.25 9.32 19.16
C THR A 28 -6.32 7.85 19.55
N ALA A 29 -6.52 7.54 20.84
CA ALA A 29 -6.69 6.17 21.31
C ALA A 29 -7.93 5.49 20.71
N ILE A 30 -9.08 6.18 20.70
CA ILE A 30 -10.31 5.65 20.08
C ILE A 30 -10.14 5.45 18.57
N LEU A 31 -9.55 6.41 17.86
CA LEU A 31 -9.30 6.28 16.43
C LEU A 31 -8.36 5.12 16.13
N LEU A 32 -7.30 4.95 16.91
CA LEU A 32 -6.38 3.82 16.78
C LEU A 32 -7.11 2.50 17.02
N LEU A 33 -7.95 2.42 18.04
CA LEU A 33 -8.77 1.24 18.30
C LEU A 33 -9.69 0.90 17.11
N ILE A 34 -10.34 1.91 16.51
CA ILE A 34 -11.18 1.73 15.32
C ILE A 34 -10.33 1.21 14.14
N VAL A 35 -9.16 1.79 13.89
CA VAL A 35 -8.26 1.35 12.81
C VAL A 35 -7.82 -0.10 13.04
N VAL A 36 -7.43 -0.46 14.25
CA VAL A 36 -7.05 -1.85 14.60
C VAL A 36 -8.22 -2.79 14.39
N ALA A 37 -9.43 -2.43 14.84
CA ALA A 37 -10.64 -3.24 14.64
C ALA A 37 -10.98 -3.40 13.14
N LEU A 38 -10.82 -2.35 12.33
CA LEU A 38 -11.03 -2.43 10.88
C LEU A 38 -10.03 -3.37 10.21
N ILE A 39 -8.74 -3.26 10.55
CA ILE A 39 -7.70 -4.14 10.01
C ILE A 39 -8.01 -5.59 10.40
N PHE A 40 -8.31 -5.83 11.69
CA PHE A 40 -8.62 -7.17 12.19
C PHE A 40 -9.84 -7.76 11.47
N THR A 41 -10.98 -7.06 11.46
CA THR A 41 -12.21 -7.56 10.82
C THR A 41 -12.10 -7.73 9.31
N ARG A 42 -11.23 -6.96 8.64
CA ARG A 42 -11.01 -7.06 7.19
C ARG A 42 -9.97 -8.08 6.79
N LEU A 43 -9.08 -8.50 7.68
CA LEU A 43 -8.03 -9.48 7.40
C LEU A 43 -8.24 -10.81 8.12
N TRP A 44 -9.27 -10.92 8.96
CA TRP A 44 -9.64 -12.16 9.62
C TRP A 44 -10.22 -13.16 8.62
N ASP A 45 -9.68 -14.38 8.63
CA ASP A 45 -10.19 -15.57 7.92
C ASP A 45 -10.32 -15.42 6.38
N LEU A 46 -9.41 -14.68 5.74
CA LEU A 46 -9.43 -14.49 4.28
C LEU A 46 -9.28 -15.78 3.48
N GLY A 47 -8.52 -16.75 3.99
CA GLY A 47 -8.19 -17.98 3.26
C GLY A 47 -9.28 -19.05 3.26
N ASN A 48 -10.35 -18.89 4.04
CA ASN A 48 -11.38 -19.92 4.21
C ASN A 48 -12.45 -19.88 3.10
N ARG A 49 -12.48 -18.82 2.29
CA ARG A 49 -13.42 -18.67 1.18
C ARG A 49 -12.73 -18.97 -0.15
N SER A 50 -13.47 -19.63 -1.05
CA SER A 50 -13.04 -19.76 -2.44
C SER A 50 -13.10 -18.41 -3.14
N TYR A 51 -12.21 -18.20 -4.12
CA TYR A 51 -12.19 -16.98 -4.92
C TYR A 51 -13.52 -16.74 -5.63
N SER A 52 -13.99 -15.50 -5.59
CA SER A 52 -15.05 -15.04 -6.48
C SER A 52 -14.57 -14.98 -7.93
N HIS A 53 -15.50 -14.77 -8.87
CA HIS A 53 -15.18 -14.77 -10.31
C HIS A 53 -14.10 -13.73 -10.66
N ASP A 54 -14.28 -12.50 -10.22
CA ASP A 54 -13.34 -11.39 -10.41
C ASP A 54 -12.02 -11.58 -9.63
N GLU A 55 -12.10 -12.05 -8.38
CA GLU A 55 -10.89 -12.37 -7.59
C GLU A 55 -10.02 -13.43 -8.27
N SER A 56 -10.64 -14.46 -8.86
CA SER A 56 -9.91 -15.52 -9.55
C SER A 56 -9.15 -15.00 -10.78
N THR A 57 -9.72 -14.04 -11.52
CA THR A 57 -9.03 -13.37 -12.64
C THR A 57 -7.85 -12.54 -12.15
N HIS A 58 -8.02 -11.78 -11.06
CA HIS A 58 -6.93 -11.03 -10.45
C HIS A 58 -5.78 -11.91 -9.97
N ALA A 59 -6.12 -12.98 -9.25
CA ALA A 59 -5.15 -13.96 -8.77
C ALA A 59 -4.41 -14.63 -9.92
N TRP A 60 -5.13 -15.04 -10.98
CA TRP A 60 -4.55 -15.73 -12.13
C TRP A 60 -3.57 -14.85 -12.93
N GLU A 61 -3.97 -13.63 -13.27
CA GLU A 61 -3.11 -12.71 -14.02
C GLU A 61 -1.87 -12.29 -13.22
N ALA A 62 -2.03 -12.06 -11.91
CA ALA A 62 -0.93 -11.77 -11.00
C ALA A 62 0.03 -12.96 -10.85
N TRP A 63 -0.51 -14.18 -10.74
CA TRP A 63 0.29 -15.40 -10.66
C TRP A 63 1.10 -15.66 -11.95
N LYS A 64 0.52 -15.40 -13.13
CA LYS A 64 1.26 -15.47 -14.38
C LYS A 64 2.43 -14.47 -14.41
N LEU A 65 2.20 -13.24 -13.96
CA LEU A 65 3.25 -12.22 -13.87
C LEU A 65 4.41 -12.66 -12.97
N VAL A 66 4.12 -13.14 -11.75
CA VAL A 66 5.19 -13.51 -10.78
C VAL A 66 5.93 -14.79 -11.18
N THR A 67 5.27 -15.72 -11.88
CA THR A 67 5.89 -16.98 -12.33
C THR A 67 6.58 -16.88 -13.69
N GLY A 68 6.61 -15.68 -14.31
CA GLY A 68 7.24 -15.47 -15.61
C GLY A 68 6.47 -16.07 -16.79
N GLN A 69 5.18 -16.38 -16.61
CA GLN A 69 4.30 -16.74 -17.71
C GLN A 69 3.91 -15.52 -18.54
N ARG A 70 3.40 -15.75 -19.74
CA ARG A 70 2.95 -14.67 -20.62
C ARG A 70 1.71 -13.98 -20.02
N TYR A 71 1.90 -12.77 -19.50
CA TYR A 71 0.82 -11.81 -19.26
C TYR A 71 0.59 -10.98 -20.54
N VAL A 72 -0.68 -10.84 -20.92
CA VAL A 72 -1.13 -9.97 -22.01
C VAL A 72 -2.29 -9.15 -21.46
N HIS A 73 -2.15 -7.83 -21.48
CA HIS A 73 -3.23 -6.96 -21.04
C HIS A 73 -4.42 -7.08 -22.01
N ASP A 74 -5.58 -7.39 -21.45
CA ASP A 74 -6.86 -7.42 -22.15
C ASP A 74 -7.74 -6.27 -21.65
N PRO A 75 -8.22 -5.37 -22.54
CA PRO A 75 -9.08 -4.25 -22.16
C PRO A 75 -10.46 -4.65 -21.63
N VAL A 76 -10.86 -5.93 -21.76
CA VAL A 76 -12.07 -6.46 -21.11
C VAL A 76 -11.94 -6.47 -19.58
N TYR A 77 -10.72 -6.57 -19.06
CA TYR A 77 -10.45 -6.58 -17.62
C TYR A 77 -9.89 -5.23 -17.12
N HIS A 78 -9.51 -5.19 -15.83
CA HIS A 78 -8.99 -3.99 -15.19
C HIS A 78 -7.66 -3.52 -15.81
N GLY A 79 -7.30 -2.27 -15.54
CA GLY A 79 -6.01 -1.72 -15.95
C GLY A 79 -4.83 -2.52 -15.38
N PRO A 80 -3.68 -2.55 -16.09
CA PRO A 80 -2.55 -3.43 -15.76
C PRO A 80 -1.95 -3.19 -14.37
N PHE A 81 -2.08 -1.96 -13.85
CA PHE A 81 -1.54 -1.58 -12.54
C PHE A 81 -2.00 -2.50 -11.40
N LEU A 82 -3.28 -2.88 -11.39
CA LEU A 82 -3.83 -3.73 -10.34
C LEU A 82 -3.15 -5.11 -10.32
N TYR A 83 -2.97 -5.74 -11.50
CA TYR A 83 -2.32 -7.05 -11.60
C TYR A 83 -0.85 -7.01 -11.22
N HIS A 84 -0.13 -5.95 -11.59
CA HIS A 84 1.27 -5.78 -11.19
C HIS A 84 1.42 -5.57 -9.69
N LEU A 85 0.54 -4.79 -9.06
CA LEU A 85 0.56 -4.58 -7.62
C LEU A 85 0.23 -5.89 -6.87
N THR A 86 -0.78 -6.65 -7.32
CA THR A 86 -1.10 -7.96 -6.75
C THR A 86 0.05 -8.95 -6.94
N ALA A 87 0.70 -8.97 -8.11
CA ALA A 87 1.87 -9.80 -8.36
C ALA A 87 3.05 -9.44 -7.45
N PHE A 88 3.25 -8.14 -7.16
CA PHE A 88 4.23 -7.68 -6.20
C PHE A 88 3.91 -8.18 -4.78
N VAL A 89 2.65 -8.17 -4.37
CA VAL A 89 2.25 -8.76 -3.09
C VAL A 89 2.50 -10.27 -3.06
N TYR A 90 2.18 -11.01 -4.13
CA TYR A 90 2.50 -12.43 -4.24
C TYR A 90 4.01 -12.71 -4.24
N PHE A 91 4.83 -11.77 -4.70
CA PHE A 91 6.28 -11.88 -4.63
C PHE A 91 6.82 -11.66 -3.20
N LEU A 92 6.17 -10.80 -2.42
CA LEU A 92 6.57 -10.50 -1.03
C LEU A 92 6.14 -11.57 -0.03
N LEU A 93 5.08 -12.32 -0.32
CA LEU A 93 4.53 -13.39 0.51
C LEU A 93 5.15 -14.74 0.13
#